data_AF-A0A9P0M559-F1
#
_entry.id   AF-A0A9P0M559-F1
#
_cell.length_a   1.000
_cell.length_b   1.000
_cell.length_c   1.000
_cell.angle_alpha   90.00
_cell.angle_beta   90.00
_cell.angle_gamma   90.00
#
_symmetry.space_group_name_H-M   'P 1'
#
loop_
_entity.id
_entity.type
_entity.pdbx_description
1 polymer ?
#
loop_
_entity_poly.entity_id
_entity_poly.type
_entity_poly.pdbx_seq_one_letter_code
_entity_poly.pdbx_strand_id
1 'polypeptide(L)'
;MVLIYVSAPKTSNRRSRKPGLDRKPRQAYSAKQLERLETEFKLDKYLSVSKRMELSKALNLTEVQIKTWFQNRRTKWKKQLTTRLIQ
;
A
#
# COMPACT_ATOMS: atom_id res chain seq x y z
N MET A 1 3.48 -32.40 -28.54
CA MET A 1 4.16 -31.89 -27.32
C MET A 1 3.12 -31.23 -26.44
N VAL A 2 2.58 -31.98 -25.49
CA VAL A 2 1.58 -31.47 -24.54
C VAL A 2 2.28 -30.50 -23.60
N LEU A 3 2.02 -29.20 -23.74
CA LEU A 3 2.45 -28.20 -22.78
C LEU A 3 1.61 -28.39 -21.51
N ILE A 4 2.17 -29.13 -20.55
CA ILE A 4 1.61 -29.28 -19.22
C ILE A 4 1.62 -27.88 -18.58
N TYR A 5 0.44 -27.25 -18.50
CA TYR A 5 0.25 -26.03 -17.74
C TYR A 5 0.30 -26.41 -16.26
N VAL A 6 1.50 -26.36 -15.67
CA VAL A 6 1.65 -26.50 -14.22
C VAL A 6 1.09 -25.23 -13.58
N SER A 7 -0.19 -25.25 -13.21
CA SER A 7 -0.78 -24.23 -12.35
C SER A 7 -0.08 -24.27 -11.00
N ALA A 8 0.91 -23.40 -10.82
CA ALA A 8 1.50 -23.14 -9.52
C ALA A 8 0.37 -22.81 -8.53
N PRO A 9 0.32 -23.46 -7.35
CA PRO A 9 -0.71 -23.16 -6.36
C PRO A 9 -0.51 -21.72 -5.89
N LYS A 10 -1.43 -20.83 -6.27
CA LYS A 10 -1.62 -19.56 -5.55
C LYS A 10 -2.01 -19.93 -4.13
N THR A 11 -1.04 -19.98 -3.22
CA THR A 11 -1.30 -19.99 -1.78
C THR A 11 -1.97 -18.67 -1.44
N SER A 12 -3.28 -18.59 -1.64
CA SER A 12 -4.10 -17.50 -1.16
C SER A 12 -4.21 -17.68 0.35
N ASN A 13 -3.17 -17.31 1.08
CA ASN A 13 -3.29 -17.01 2.50
C ASN A 13 -4.01 -15.66 2.64
N ARG A 14 -5.24 -15.57 2.09
CA ARG A 14 -6.20 -14.55 2.48
C ARG A 14 -6.57 -14.92 3.90
N ARG A 15 -5.83 -14.37 4.87
CA ARG A 15 -6.25 -14.35 6.27
C ARG A 15 -7.73 -14.00 6.26
N SER A 16 -8.57 -14.95 6.66
CA SER A 16 -10.02 -14.78 6.71
C SER A 16 -10.27 -13.57 7.60
N ARG A 17 -10.63 -12.45 6.99
CA ARG A 17 -10.97 -11.23 7.73
C ARG A 17 -12.30 -11.53 8.38
N LYS A 18 -12.30 -11.84 9.68
CA LYS A 18 -13.51 -11.97 10.49
C LYS A 18 -14.46 -10.81 10.14
N PRO A 19 -15.64 -11.09 9.56
CA PRO A 19 -16.63 -10.06 9.30
C PRO A 19 -17.25 -9.70 10.66
N GLY A 20 -17.01 -8.50 11.18
CA GLY A 20 -17.66 -8.06 12.41
C GLY A 20 -16.88 -7.11 13.33
N LEU A 21 -15.59 -6.81 13.08
CA LEU A 21 -14.97 -5.72 13.82
C LEU A 21 -15.29 -4.39 13.16
N ASP A 22 -16.08 -3.59 13.88
CA ASP A 22 -16.37 -2.18 13.67
C ASP A 22 -15.12 -1.46 13.13
N ARG A 23 -15.07 -1.30 11.80
CA ARG A 23 -13.91 -0.68 11.16
C ARG A 23 -14.01 0.79 11.51
N LYS A 24 -12.99 1.31 12.19
CA LYS A 24 -12.82 2.76 12.43
C LYS A 24 -13.29 3.54 11.20
N PRO A 25 -14.14 4.57 11.36
CA PRO A 25 -14.63 5.38 10.25
C PRO A 25 -13.47 5.79 9.35
N ARG A 26 -13.66 5.65 8.04
CA ARG A 26 -12.65 6.07 7.07
C ARG A 26 -12.52 7.59 7.12
N GLN A 27 -11.48 8.07 7.78
CA GLN A 27 -11.08 9.46 7.70
C GLN A 27 -10.26 9.66 6.42
N ALA A 28 -10.67 10.62 5.59
CA ALA A 28 -9.92 11.04 4.41
C ALA A 28 -8.68 11.85 4.82
N TYR A 29 -7.57 11.66 4.10
CA TYR A 29 -6.39 12.50 4.25
C TYR A 29 -6.59 13.84 3.52
N SER A 30 -6.07 14.93 4.08
CA SER A 30 -6.11 16.25 3.43
C SER A 30 -5.20 16.30 2.21
N ALA A 31 -5.42 17.29 1.33
CA ALA A 31 -4.58 17.48 0.14
C ALA A 31 -3.09 17.64 0.50
N LYS A 32 -2.79 18.46 1.52
CA LYS A 32 -1.43 18.68 2.02
C LYS A 32 -0.78 17.38 2.55
N GLN A 33 -1.55 16.54 3.25
CA GLN A 33 -1.04 15.24 3.71
C GLN A 33 -0.72 14.32 2.54
N LEU A 34 -1.61 14.24 1.55
CA LEU A 34 -1.41 13.41 0.36
C LEU A 34 -0.22 13.88 -0.47
N GLU A 35 -0.06 15.19 -0.65
CA GLU A 35 1.07 15.77 -1.39
C GLU A 35 2.40 15.39 -0.75
N ARG A 36 2.55 15.58 0.57
CA ARG A 36 3.79 15.20 1.27
C ARG A 36 4.07 13.70 1.18
N LEU A 37 3.06 12.86 1.37
CA LEU A 37 3.18 11.40 1.25
C LEU A 37 3.61 10.98 -0.16
N GLU A 38 3.03 11.59 -1.20
CA GLU A 38 3.37 11.30 -2.58
C GLU A 38 4.77 11.77 -2.96
N THR A 39 5.19 12.95 -2.48
CA THR A 39 6.54 13.46 -2.67
C THR A 39 7.57 12.50 -2.07
N GLU A 40 7.37 12.05 -0.84
CA GLU A 40 8.27 11.07 -0.21
C GLU A 40 8.24 9.72 -0.93
N PHE A 41 7.06 9.28 -1.40
CA PHE A 41 6.96 8.06 -2.19
C PHE A 41 7.72 8.14 -3.53
N LYS A 42 7.78 9.32 -4.16
CA LYS A 42 8.59 9.52 -5.38
C LYS A 42 10.07 9.34 -5.09
N LEU A 43 10.55 9.82 -3.94
CA LEU A 43 11.93 9.66 -3.49
C LEU A 43 12.25 8.20 -3.15
N ASP A 44 11.44 7.57 -2.28
CA ASP A 44 11.62 6.17 -1.89
C ASP A 44 10.27 5.43 -1.83
N LYS A 45 10.20 4.27 -2.50
CA LYS A 45 8.99 3.44 -2.54
C LYS A 45 8.76 2.69 -1.22
N TYR A 46 9.77 2.62 -0.37
CA TYR A 46 9.75 2.02 0.95
C TYR A 46 10.14 3.05 2.01
N LEU A 47 9.75 2.84 3.26
CA LEU A 47 10.09 3.76 4.33
C LEU A 47 11.01 3.06 5.32
N SER A 48 12.10 3.75 5.68
CA SER A 48 12.84 3.43 6.90
C SER A 48 11.99 3.74 8.14
N VAL A 49 12.38 3.15 9.29
CA VAL A 49 11.71 3.41 10.58
C VAL A 49 11.77 4.91 10.91
N SER A 50 12.96 5.51 10.79
CA SER A 50 13.18 6.92 11.08
C SER A 50 12.30 7.83 10.21
N LYS A 51 12.21 7.56 8.91
CA LYS A 51 11.41 8.38 8.01
C LYS A 51 9.91 8.26 8.27
N ARG A 52 9.45 7.05 8.65
CA ARG A 52 8.06 6.84 9.07
C ARG A 52 7.71 7.63 10.32
N MET A 53 8.60 7.67 11.31
CA MET A 53 8.42 8.47 12.52
C MET A 53 8.38 9.97 12.22
N GLU A 54 9.28 10.46 11.35
CA GLU A 54 9.30 11.86 10.91
C GLU A 54 7.98 12.27 10.27
N LEU A 55 7.48 11.47 9.32
CA LEU A 55 6.21 11.76 8.62
C LEU A 55 5.00 11.64 9.54
N SER A 56 5.02 10.72 10.50
CA SER A 56 3.97 10.59 11.50
C SER A 56 3.81 11.90 12.28
N LYS A 57 4.91 12.46 12.78
CA LYS A 57 4.92 13.74 13.51
C LYS A 57 4.50 14.90 12.61
N ALA A 58 5.08 15.00 11.42
CA ALA A 58 4.85 16.14 10.51
C ALA A 58 3.40 16.20 9.97
N LEU A 59 2.75 15.06 9.80
CA LEU A 59 1.41 14.98 9.19
C LEU A 59 0.29 14.75 10.20
N ASN A 60 0.62 14.62 11.48
CA ASN A 60 -0.30 14.22 12.55
C ASN A 60 -1.08 12.94 12.20
N LEU A 61 -0.35 11.94 11.69
CA LEU A 61 -0.87 10.61 11.36
C LEU A 61 -0.10 9.57 12.16
N THR A 62 -0.74 8.47 12.53
CA THR A 62 -0.05 7.36 13.18
C THR A 62 0.93 6.68 12.23
N GLU A 63 2.04 6.12 12.74
CA GLU A 63 2.97 5.32 11.94
C GLU A 63 2.28 4.18 11.18
N VAL A 64 1.20 3.62 11.75
CA VAL A 64 0.39 2.58 11.12
C VAL A 64 -0.35 3.12 9.90
N GLN A 65 -0.92 4.33 9.97
CA GLN A 65 -1.55 4.99 8.82
C GLN A 65 -0.52 5.29 7.73
N ILE A 66 0.66 5.81 8.09
CA ILE A 66 1.77 6.05 7.16
C ILE A 66 2.17 4.74 6.47
N LYS A 67 2.43 3.68 7.25
CA LYS A 67 2.77 2.35 6.73
C LYS A 67 1.71 1.81 5.77
N THR A 68 0.43 1.94 6.15
CA THR A 68 -0.71 1.45 5.36
C THR A 68 -0.85 2.23 4.06
N TRP A 69 -0.68 3.56 4.10
CA TRP A 69 -0.70 4.39 2.90
C TRP A 69 0.41 3.97 1.93
N PHE A 70 1.66 3.79 2.41
CA PHE A 70 2.77 3.34 1.56
C PHE A 70 2.54 1.95 0.97
N GLN A 71 1.95 1.03 1.74
CA GLN A 71 1.58 -0.31 1.24
C GLN A 71 0.52 -0.22 0.12
N ASN A 72 -0.51 0.60 0.32
CA ASN A 72 -1.56 0.83 -0.67
C ASN A 72 -0.99 1.51 -1.91
N ARG A 73 -0.09 2.49 -1.72
CA ARG A 73 0.53 3.25 -2.80
C ARG A 73 1.40 2.36 -3.69
N ARG A 74 2.22 1.48 -3.10
CA ARG A 74 2.98 0.44 -3.85
C ARG A 74 2.07 -0.48 -4.64
N THR A 75 0.95 -0.90 -4.05
CA THR A 75 -0.03 -1.75 -4.75
C THR A 75 -0.60 -1.04 -5.97
N LYS A 76 -0.97 0.24 -5.84
CA LYS A 76 -1.45 1.07 -6.96
C LYS A 76 -0.37 1.27 -8.02
N TRP A 77 0.86 1.57 -7.62
CA TRP A 77 1.99 1.74 -8.53
C TRP A 77 2.28 0.47 -9.34
N LYS A 78 2.32 -0.69 -8.67
CA LYS A 78 2.50 -1.98 -9.35
C LYS A 78 1.38 -2.26 -10.36
N LYS A 79 0.12 -2.00 -9.98
CA LYS A 79 -1.01 -2.14 -10.90
C LYS A 79 -0.86 -1.25 -12.13
N GLN A 80 -0.45 0.01 -11.95
CA GLN A 80 -0.23 0.94 -13.07
C GLN A 80 0.88 0.46 -14.01
N LEU A 81 1.97 -0.12 -13.48
CA LEU A 81 3.02 -0.71 -14.30
C LEU A 81 2.49 -1.92 -15.08
N THR A 82 1.81 -2.85 -14.40
CA THR A 82 1.21 -4.02 -15.05
C THR A 82 0.20 -3.63 -16.13
N THR A 83 -0.65 -2.64 -15.90
CA THR A 83 -1.60 -2.15 -16.91
C THR A 83 -0.90 -1.58 -18.14
N ARG A 84 0.23 -0.89 -17.98
CA ARG A 84 1.00 -0.34 -19.11
C ARG A 84 1.75 -1.38 -19.93
N LEU A 85 2.06 -2.54 -19.35
CA LEU A 85 2.77 -3.64 -20.02
C LEU A 85 1.85 -4.58 -20.81
N ILE A 86 0.53 -4.46 -20.62
CA ILE A 86 -0.49 -5.31 -21.27
C ILE A 86 -1.18 -4.55 -22.43
N GLN A 87 -0.70 -3.35 -22.76
CA GLN A 87 -1.01 -2.66 -24.02
C GLN A 87 0.12 -2.92 -25.03
#